data_AF-A0A554X2S9-F1
#
_entry.id   AF-A0A554X2S9-F1
#
_cell.length_a   1.000
_cell.length_b   1.000
_cell.length_c   1.000
_cell.angle_alpha   90.00
_cell.angle_beta   90.00
_cell.angle_gamma   90.00
#
_symmetry.space_group_name_H-M   'P 1'
#
loop_
_entity.id
_entity.type
_entity.pdbx_description
1 polymer ?
#
loop_
_entity_poly.entity_id
_entity_poly.type
_entity_poly.pdbx_seq_one_letter_code
_entity_poly.pdbx_strand_id
1 'polypeptide(L)' 'MVPDQATGQALAQLRAKGYADKYRADGRPLHLVGIEFSRQQRNVVGMAVEGL' A
#
# COMPACT_ATOMS: atom_id res chain seq x y z
N MET A 1 0.41 16.26 4.17
CA MET A 1 -1.04 16.26 4.48
C MET A 1 -1.57 14.91 4.03
N VAL A 2 -2.13 14.09 4.93
CA VAL A 2 -2.84 12.89 4.50
C VAL A 2 -4.22 13.32 3.99
N PRO A 3 -4.60 12.97 2.75
CA PRO A 3 -5.93 13.27 2.24
C PRO A 3 -6.98 12.53 3.09
N ASP A 4 -8.15 13.16 3.27
CA ASP A 4 -9.26 12.56 4.01
C ASP A 4 -9.93 11.40 3.24
N GLN A 5 -9.67 11.32 1.94
CA GLN A 5 -10.21 10.32 1.03
C GLN A 5 -9.10 9.40 0.53
N ALA A 6 -9.44 8.14 0.22
CA ALA A 6 -8.51 7.22 -0.42
C ALA A 6 -8.05 7.79 -1.76
N THR A 7 -6.73 7.90 -1.92
CA THR A 7 -6.09 8.44 -3.12
C THR A 7 -5.41 7.37 -3.96
N GLY A 8 -5.39 6.11 -3.50
CA GLY A 8 -4.66 5.03 -4.15
C GLY A 8 -3.14 5.19 -4.07
N GLN A 9 -2.65 6.15 -3.29
CA GLN A 9 -1.22 6.47 -3.18
C GLN A 9 -0.47 5.43 -2.34
N ALA A 10 -1.16 4.65 -1.50
CA ALA A 10 -0.53 3.67 -0.63
C ALA A 10 0.24 2.58 -1.42
N LEU A 11 -0.39 2.00 -2.44
CA LEU A 11 0.30 1.02 -3.31
C LEU A 11 1.41 1.69 -4.13
N ALA A 12 1.18 2.90 -4.64
CA ALA A 12 2.19 3.64 -5.40
C ALA A 12 3.46 3.91 -4.56
N GLN A 13 3.31 4.25 -3.27
CA GLN A 13 4.43 4.40 -2.35
C GLN A 13 5.16 3.07 -2.07
N LEU A 14 4.41 1.98 -1.88
CA LEU A 14 5.00 0.65 -1.67
C LEU A 14 5.83 0.21 -2.88
N ARG A 15 5.33 0.43 -4.09
CA ARG A 15 6.09 0.18 -5.34
C ARG A 15 7.28 1.11 -5.47
N ALA A 16 7.12 2.41 -5.26
CA ALA A 16 8.19 3.40 -5.39
C ALA A 16 9.36 3.13 -4.43
N LYS A 17 9.07 2.61 -3.23
CA LYS A 17 10.09 2.21 -2.26
C LYS A 17 10.74 0.86 -2.57
N GLY A 18 10.22 0.10 -3.52
CA GLY A 18 10.80 -1.17 -3.96
C GLY A 18 10.88 -2.23 -2.86
N TYR A 19 10.00 -2.18 -1.85
CA TYR A 19 10.05 -3.13 -0.72
C TYR A 19 9.90 -4.58 -1.19
N ALA A 20 9.08 -4.78 -2.22
CA ALA A 20 8.86 -6.09 -2.81
C ALA A 20 10.11 -6.67 -3.49
N ASP A 21 11.00 -5.82 -3.99
CA ASP A 21 12.11 -6.26 -4.85
C ASP A 21 13.13 -7.11 -4.09
N LYS A 22 13.29 -6.86 -2.78
CA LYS A 22 14.14 -7.67 -1.89
C LYS A 22 13.65 -9.11 -1.70
N TYR A 23 12.35 -9.34 -1.91
CA TYR A 23 11.71 -10.64 -1.66
C TYR A 23 11.35 -11.38 -2.95
N ARG A 24 11.52 -10.76 -4.12
CA ARG A 24 11.30 -11.42 -5.43
C ARG A 24 12.20 -12.62 -5.66
N ALA A 25 13.41 -12.60 -5.11
CA ALA A 25 14.36 -13.71 -5.21
C ALA A 25 13.96 -14.95 -4.40
N ASP A 26 13.03 -14.83 -3.44
CA ASP A 26 12.60 -15.93 -2.57
C ASP A 26 11.61 -16.89 -3.28
N GLY A 27 11.13 -16.54 -4.48
CA GLY A 27 10.24 -17.37 -5.30
C GLY A 27 8.84 -17.58 -4.70
N ARG A 28 8.49 -16.86 -3.63
CA ARG A 28 7.19 -16.92 -2.97
C ARG A 28 6.23 -15.89 -3.55
N PRO A 29 4.91 -16.18 -3.57
CA PRO A 29 3.91 -15.19 -3.95
C PRO A 29 4.01 -13.98 -3.03
N LEU A 30 4.08 -12.79 -3.63
CA LEU A 30 4.34 -11.56 -2.89
C LEU A 30 3.13 -10.64 -3.02
N HIS A 31 2.57 -10.26 -1.88
CA HIS A 31 1.39 -9.38 -1.86
C HIS A 31 1.75 -8.03 -1.26
N LEU A 32 1.54 -6.97 -2.04
CA LEU A 32 1.60 -5.60 -1.57
C LEU A 32 0.23 -5.22 -1.01
N VAL A 33 0.19 -4.79 0.24
CA VAL A 33 -1.04 -4.34 0.91
C VAL A 33 -0.88 -2.87 1.30
N GLY A 34 -1.57 -1.99 0.59
CA GLY A 34 -1.64 -0.56 0.88
C GLY A 34 -2.90 -0.23 1.67
N ILE A 35 -2.74 0.46 2.80
CA ILE A 35 -3.86 0.92 3.63
C ILE A 35 -3.77 2.44 3.77
N GLU A 36 -4.88 3.12 3.50
CA GLU A 36 -5.03 4.56 3.64
C GLU A 36 -5.91 4.86 4.85
N PHE A 37 -5.36 5.57 5.83
CA PHE A 37 -6.03 5.92 7.08
C PHE A 37 -6.31 7.42 7.13
N SER A 38 -7.58 7.79 7.33
CA SER A 38 -7.93 9.19 7.60
C SER A 38 -7.80 9.48 9.08
N ARG A 39 -6.97 10.48 9.42
CA ARG A 39 -6.86 10.99 10.78
C ARG A 39 -8.12 11.74 11.23
N GLN A 40 -8.88 12.33 10.30
CA GLN A 40 -10.12 13.05 10.62
C GLN A 40 -11.26 12.08 10.96
N GLN A 41 -11.44 11.05 10.13
CA GLN A 41 -12.46 10.02 10.36
C GLN A 41 -12.01 8.98 11.40
N ARG A 42 -10.71 8.97 11.75
CA ARG A 42 -10.05 7.95 12.59
C ARG A 42 -10.34 6.53 12.11
N ASN A 43 -10.45 6.37 10.80
CA ASN A 43 -10.86 5.13 10.17
C ASN A 43 -10.04 4.86 8.89
N VAL A 44 -10.05 3.60 8.46
CA VAL A 44 -9.50 3.20 7.16
C VAL A 44 -10.44 3.72 6.08
N VAL A 45 -9.90 4.56 5.20
CA VAL A 45 -10.66 5.16 4.08
C VAL A 45 -10.37 4.48 2.75
N GLY A 46 -9.28 3.70 2.67
CA GLY A 46 -8.93 2.92 1.49
C GLY A 46 -8.07 1.72 1.83
N MET A 47 -8.27 0.62 1.11
CA MET A 47 -7.43 -0.57 1.15
C MET A 47 -7.26 -1.06 -0.28
N ALA A 48 -6.03 -1.40 -0.64
CA ALA A 48 -5.71 -1.97 -1.94
C ALA A 48 -4.67 -3.08 -1.78
N VAL A 49 -4.90 -4.18 -2.49
CA VAL A 49 -4.03 -5.36 -2.49
C VAL A 49 -3.58 -5.63 -3.91
N GLU A 50 -2.30 -5.91 -4.08
CA GLU A 50 -1.71 -6.29 -5.35
C GLU A 50 -0.83 -7.53 -5.18
N GLY A 51 -1.02 -8.52 -6.06
CA GLY A 51 -0.14 -9.68 -6.17
C GLY A 51 0.99 -9.45 -7.18
N LEU A 52 2.20 -9.86 -6.81
CA LEU A 52 3.43 -9.86 -7.60
C LEU A 52 4.01 -11.28 -7.71
#